data_AF-A0A9D5C105-F1
#
_entry.id   AF-A0A9D5C105-F1
#
_cell.length_a   1.000
_cell.length_b   1.000
_cell.length_c   1.000
_cell.angle_alpha   90.00
_cell.angle_beta   90.00
_cell.angle_gamma   90.00
#
_symmetry.space_group_name_H-M   'P 1'
#
loop_
_entity.id
_entity.type
_entity.pdbx_description
1 polymer ?
#
loop_
_entity_poly.entity_id
_entity_poly.type
_entity_poly.pdbx_seq_one_letter_code
_entity_poly.pdbx_strand_id
1 'polypeptide(L)'
;MYRFWPSSERNTTLSTSGAEENIILLDVPSPPFSDSALDSLSSIMSGLIWSRLHMVCRRVVLREIAYALLEAVPQLLNSSAAFELVIGAAMFRTNVMPRVIPPITIANSEELSSEESVVVQESFDLAQQNVVARPVPKILLDNLFWQNLHDKSTREASDHLSRSGVKSLHTEERYAIIREPGWPSSFLHVLGKHSISVEVGDAHKRMRSIVVNFLSNERLRTVFLQHSNRVASLLLSSLEENSIISAKDVAVKFSFYVMVKEIFSMSPEEPENDKLMREYDTLVRGIASIPWNLPGSQYQQALESRKEIFKVFEQRMKERRGEKKGDDLLGWVMKNTEYSKEQMFDFILHTLFAGHDTTSRAISLMIYFLEGCPQAIQQLREEHLQVSRLKNQKGKSSLTWDDYKTMEFTKCVIIETLRLGNIAGFVQKKAKMDVQYGDYVIPQGGCIIPSFTAVHLDPSLYENPNSFDPWRWMGSCGPNKRIDHFMAFGGGPRLCPGAELARLEMAVFIHHLILSYNWELVEPDHPMHVPAINFFKGLPIKVQALISTP
;
A
#
# COMPACT_ATOMS: atom_id res chain seq x y z
N MET A 1 -21.79 28.11 -16.44
CA MET A 1 -21.79 29.57 -16.22
C MET A 1 -21.03 29.82 -14.92
N TYR A 2 -19.78 30.28 -15.02
CA TYR A 2 -18.87 30.49 -13.88
C TYR A 2 -19.37 31.63 -12.98
N ARG A 3 -19.27 31.48 -11.64
CA ARG A 3 -19.17 32.62 -10.70
C ARG A 3 -18.26 32.29 -9.51
N PHE A 4 -17.25 33.15 -9.37
CA PHE A 4 -16.31 33.36 -8.27
C PHE A 4 -16.94 34.25 -7.16
N TRP A 5 -16.18 34.39 -6.04
CA TRP A 5 -16.02 35.55 -5.11
C TRP A 5 -16.36 35.25 -3.62
N PRO A 6 -15.79 35.93 -2.59
CA PRO A 6 -14.38 36.26 -2.30
C PRO A 6 -13.99 36.08 -0.80
N SER A 7 -12.73 36.42 -0.51
CA SER A 7 -12.18 36.89 0.77
C SER A 7 -12.79 38.23 1.27
N SER A 8 -12.99 38.37 2.57
CA SER A 8 -13.01 39.68 3.25
C SER A 8 -12.52 39.61 4.69
N GLU A 9 -11.61 40.52 4.99
CA GLU A 9 -11.02 40.92 6.26
C GLU A 9 -12.03 41.08 7.41
N ARG A 10 -11.56 40.84 8.64
CA ARG A 10 -12.09 41.53 9.83
C ARG A 10 -10.96 41.83 10.81
N ASN A 11 -10.61 43.12 10.86
CA ASN A 11 -9.96 43.78 11.98
C ASN A 11 -10.91 43.79 13.19
N THR A 12 -10.39 43.45 14.37
CA THR A 12 -10.91 43.93 15.66
C THR A 12 -9.76 44.11 16.64
N THR A 13 -9.45 45.37 16.91
CA THR A 13 -8.68 45.89 18.05
C THR A 13 -9.54 45.94 19.32
N LEU A 14 -8.95 45.58 20.48
CA LEU A 14 -9.20 46.09 21.86
C LEU A 14 -8.31 45.27 22.83
N SER A 15 -7.17 45.79 23.29
CA SER A 15 -6.92 46.60 24.52
C SER A 15 -6.48 45.77 25.76
N THR A 16 -5.15 45.79 25.98
CA THR A 16 -4.35 45.85 27.21
C THR A 16 -4.93 45.61 28.62
N SER A 17 -4.34 44.62 29.32
CA SER A 17 -3.80 44.64 30.71
C SER A 17 -3.13 43.27 30.93
N GLY A 18 -1.84 43.08 31.21
CA GLY A 18 -1.01 43.63 32.29
C GLY A 18 -0.72 42.51 33.30
N ALA A 19 0.46 41.86 33.23
CA ALA A 19 1.15 41.15 34.33
C ALA A 19 2.52 40.64 33.86
N GLU A 20 3.55 40.98 34.64
CA GLU A 20 4.99 40.89 34.35
C GLU A 20 5.60 39.49 34.55
N GLU A 21 6.63 39.21 33.75
CA GLU A 21 7.49 38.02 33.79
C GLU A 21 8.68 38.22 34.75
N ASN A 22 9.03 37.17 35.51
CA ASN A 22 10.30 37.05 36.23
C ASN A 22 11.27 36.17 35.40
N ILE A 23 12.39 36.75 34.96
CA ILE A 23 13.54 36.03 34.39
C ILE A 23 14.75 36.26 35.32
N ILE A 24 15.37 35.18 35.78
CA ILE A 24 16.62 35.19 36.55
C ILE A 24 17.76 34.80 35.60
N LEU A 25 18.72 35.72 35.42
CA LEU A 25 20.02 35.53 34.77
C LEU A 25 21.08 35.17 35.81
N LEU A 26 21.98 34.24 35.47
CA LEU A 26 23.25 34.04 36.19
C LEU A 26 24.42 33.99 35.20
N ASP A 27 25.29 34.98 35.33
CA ASP A 27 26.61 35.16 34.70
C ASP A 27 27.71 34.59 35.59
N VAL A 28 28.74 33.93 35.03
CA VAL A 28 30.14 33.92 35.55
C VAL A 28 31.15 33.40 34.47
N PRO A 29 32.49 33.63 34.57
CA PRO A 29 33.27 34.36 33.56
C PRO A 29 34.53 33.61 33.02
N SER A 30 35.21 34.18 32.02
CA SER A 30 36.52 33.72 31.47
C SER A 30 37.70 34.53 32.05
N PRO A 31 38.93 33.96 32.16
CA PRO A 31 40.16 34.65 31.66
C PRO A 31 41.28 33.64 31.17
N PRO A 32 42.56 34.02 30.86
CA PRO A 32 43.08 34.18 29.47
C PRO A 32 44.47 33.52 29.14
N PHE A 33 44.99 33.72 27.91
CA PHE A 33 46.37 33.50 27.36
C PHE A 33 46.79 32.05 26.99
N SER A 34 47.67 31.74 26.00
CA SER A 34 48.36 32.43 24.90
C SER A 34 49.03 31.38 23.98
N ASP A 35 49.05 31.64 22.67
CA ASP A 35 49.76 30.86 21.64
C ASP A 35 51.29 31.01 21.71
N SER A 36 52.03 29.89 21.57
CA SER A 36 53.40 29.82 20.96
C SER A 36 54.15 28.49 21.16
N ALA A 37 53.55 27.45 21.74
CA ALA A 37 54.21 26.12 21.86
C ALA A 37 53.75 25.08 20.83
N LEU A 38 52.78 25.39 19.95
CA LEU A 38 52.18 24.44 19.01
C LEU A 38 52.76 24.48 17.58
N ASP A 39 53.53 25.52 17.23
CA ASP A 39 54.04 25.67 15.85
C ASP A 39 55.24 24.77 15.52
N SER A 40 55.87 24.14 16.52
CA SER A 40 57.01 23.23 16.29
C SER A 40 56.64 21.75 16.24
N LEU A 41 55.37 21.38 16.50
CA LEU A 41 54.87 19.99 16.36
C LEU A 41 53.93 19.80 15.14
N SER A 42 53.44 20.87 14.52
CA SER A 42 52.59 20.80 13.32
C SER A 42 53.37 20.46 12.03
N SER A 43 54.67 20.74 11.99
CA SER A 43 55.51 20.52 10.79
C SER A 43 55.95 19.06 10.61
N ILE A 44 56.02 18.25 11.68
CA ILE A 44 56.49 16.86 11.59
C ILE A 44 55.33 15.84 11.55
N MET A 45 54.14 16.18 12.05
CA MET A 45 52.96 15.30 11.95
C MET A 45 52.09 15.53 10.69
N SER A 46 52.31 16.61 9.93
CA SER A 46 51.53 16.91 8.73
C SER A 46 51.95 16.11 7.49
N GLY A 47 53.12 15.46 7.47
CA GLY A 47 53.57 14.68 6.30
C GLY A 47 53.02 13.25 6.20
N LEU A 48 52.78 12.58 7.33
CA LEU A 48 52.41 11.16 7.35
C LEU A 48 50.93 10.90 7.69
N ILE A 49 50.21 11.90 8.21
CA ILE A 49 48.76 11.81 8.47
C ILE A 49 47.95 12.29 7.26
N TRP A 50 48.48 13.22 6.44
CA TRP A 50 47.74 13.76 5.28
C TRP A 50 47.59 12.79 4.09
N SER A 51 48.48 11.82 3.92
CA SER A 51 48.31 10.80 2.88
C SER A 51 47.23 9.76 3.22
N ARG A 52 46.85 9.63 4.50
CA ARG A 52 45.79 8.72 4.96
C ARG A 52 44.47 9.40 5.34
N LEU A 53 44.46 10.69 5.69
CA LEU A 53 43.22 11.44 6.00
C LEU A 53 42.48 11.96 4.76
N HIS A 54 43.18 12.26 3.65
CA HIS A 54 42.54 12.75 2.41
C HIS A 54 41.63 11.69 1.75
N MET A 55 41.83 10.41 2.09
CA MET A 55 40.99 9.31 1.58
C MET A 55 39.74 9.04 2.44
N VAL A 56 39.71 9.56 3.68
CA VAL A 56 38.60 9.34 4.64
C VAL A 56 37.70 10.59 4.78
N CYS A 57 38.25 11.80 4.66
CA CYS A 57 37.48 13.04 4.91
C CYS A 57 36.62 13.54 3.73
N ARG A 58 36.76 13.01 2.50
CA ARG A 58 35.86 13.37 1.39
C ARG A 58 34.48 12.69 1.45
N ARG A 59 34.29 11.69 2.32
CA ARG A 59 33.03 10.93 2.45
C ARG A 59 32.15 11.35 3.63
N VAL A 60 32.68 12.10 4.60
CA VAL A 60 31.95 12.43 5.84
C VAL A 60 31.46 13.88 5.86
N VAL A 61 32.20 14.84 5.30
CA VAL A 61 31.83 16.27 5.39
C VAL A 61 30.67 16.67 4.45
N LEU A 62 30.50 15.99 3.31
CA LEU A 62 29.32 16.21 2.44
C LEU A 62 28.02 15.61 3.01
N ARG A 63 28.12 14.72 4.00
CA ARG A 63 26.97 14.06 4.61
C ARG A 63 26.37 14.90 5.74
N GLU A 64 27.20 15.59 6.50
CA GLU A 64 26.73 16.42 7.63
C GLU A 64 26.19 17.80 7.19
N ILE A 65 26.69 18.38 6.09
CA ILE A 65 26.13 19.63 5.54
C ILE A 65 24.73 19.40 4.95
N ALA A 66 24.47 18.21 4.37
CA ALA A 66 23.16 17.85 3.84
C ALA A 66 22.11 17.61 4.94
N TYR A 67 22.53 17.09 6.10
CA TYR A 67 21.64 16.91 7.26
C TYR A 67 21.39 18.21 8.02
N ALA A 68 22.38 19.10 8.15
CA ALA A 68 22.20 20.43 8.75
C ALA A 68 21.25 21.34 7.94
N LEU A 69 21.16 21.14 6.61
CA LEU A 69 20.21 21.84 5.74
C LEU A 69 18.77 21.27 5.80
N LEU A 70 18.59 20.04 6.27
CA LEU A 70 17.29 19.37 6.38
C LEU A 70 16.57 19.64 7.72
N GLU A 71 17.30 19.97 8.78
CA GLU A 71 16.71 20.25 10.11
C GLU A 71 16.27 21.72 10.31
N ALA A 72 16.57 22.63 9.39
CA ALA A 72 16.20 24.06 9.50
C ALA A 72 14.91 24.47 8.75
N VAL A 73 14.11 23.52 8.24
CA VAL A 73 12.98 23.81 7.33
C VAL A 73 11.64 24.21 7.98
N PRO A 74 11.37 24.18 9.31
CA PRO A 74 10.08 24.67 9.80
C PRO A 74 9.87 26.19 9.80
N GLN A 75 10.83 27.03 9.37
CA GLN A 75 10.70 28.50 9.49
C GLN A 75 10.68 29.32 8.19
N LEU A 76 10.66 28.70 7.00
CA LEU A 76 10.60 29.43 5.72
C LEU A 76 9.42 28.99 4.85
N LEU A 77 8.21 29.11 5.39
CA LEU A 77 6.97 29.12 4.62
C LEU A 77 6.44 30.54 4.57
N ASN A 78 6.90 31.33 3.59
CA ASN A 78 6.19 32.50 3.07
C ASN A 78 6.92 33.08 1.83
N SER A 79 6.70 32.49 0.66
CA SER A 79 6.57 33.19 -0.64
C SER A 79 6.52 32.15 -1.78
N SER A 80 5.71 32.42 -2.80
CA SER A 80 5.35 31.49 -3.87
C SER A 80 6.43 31.29 -4.95
N ALA A 81 7.71 31.18 -4.58
CA ALA A 81 8.81 31.04 -5.54
C ALA A 81 9.91 30.03 -5.12
N ALA A 82 9.66 29.17 -4.13
CA ALA A 82 10.63 28.18 -3.63
C ALA A 82 10.24 26.71 -3.89
N PHE A 83 9.35 26.46 -4.86
CA PHE A 83 8.92 25.09 -5.20
C PHE A 83 9.73 24.46 -6.36
N GLU A 84 10.49 25.26 -7.11
CA GLU A 84 11.24 24.79 -8.29
C GLU A 84 12.73 24.45 -8.00
N LEU A 85 13.31 24.89 -6.87
CA LEU A 85 14.75 24.70 -6.63
C LEU A 85 15.12 23.42 -5.86
N VAL A 86 14.19 22.82 -5.11
CA VAL A 86 14.44 21.58 -4.33
C VAL A 86 14.26 20.32 -5.19
N ILE A 87 13.52 20.42 -6.30
CA ILE A 87 13.36 19.31 -7.25
C ILE A 87 14.53 19.24 -8.26
N GLY A 88 15.24 20.35 -8.49
CA GLY A 88 16.37 20.41 -9.43
C GLY A 88 17.62 19.59 -9.03
N ALA A 89 17.88 19.39 -7.74
CA ALA A 89 19.04 18.61 -7.29
C ALA A 89 18.80 17.09 -7.22
N ALA A 90 17.54 16.65 -7.25
CA ALA A 90 17.17 15.23 -7.28
C ALA A 90 16.97 14.68 -8.71
N MET A 91 17.01 15.55 -9.74
CA MET A 91 16.83 15.19 -11.15
C MET A 91 18.11 15.32 -12.00
N PHE A 92 19.29 14.94 -11.48
CA PHE A 92 20.53 14.84 -12.28
C PHE A 92 20.91 13.40 -12.69
N ARG A 93 19.92 12.51 -12.78
CA ARG A 93 20.02 11.22 -13.51
C ARG A 93 18.67 10.79 -14.06
N THR A 94 18.12 11.55 -15.00
CA THR A 94 17.08 11.05 -15.91
C THR A 94 17.45 11.43 -17.34
N ASN A 95 17.68 10.40 -18.16
CA ASN A 95 17.69 10.51 -19.61
C ASN A 95 16.29 10.92 -20.07
N VAL A 96 16.12 12.19 -20.46
CA VAL A 96 15.04 12.62 -21.34
C VAL A 96 15.68 13.36 -22.51
N MET A 97 15.67 12.73 -23.69
CA MET A 97 15.86 13.41 -24.98
C MET A 97 14.54 14.06 -25.43
N PRO A 98 14.60 15.20 -26.15
CA PRO A 98 13.52 16.17 -26.26
C PRO A 98 12.50 15.84 -27.36
N ARG A 99 11.23 16.19 -27.15
CA ARG A 99 10.25 16.37 -28.23
C ARG A 99 9.96 17.86 -28.41
N VAL A 100 10.43 18.39 -29.54
CA VAL A 100 9.93 19.49 -30.37
C VAL A 100 8.92 20.45 -29.71
N ILE A 101 9.36 21.68 -29.44
CA ILE A 101 8.54 22.90 -29.31
C ILE A 101 9.03 23.87 -30.41
N PRO A 102 8.14 24.59 -31.13
CA PRO A 102 8.48 25.33 -32.36
C PRO A 102 9.44 26.50 -32.10
N PRO A 103 10.16 27.00 -33.13
CA PRO A 103 11.26 27.92 -32.94
C PRO A 103 10.76 29.30 -32.52
N ILE A 104 11.13 29.72 -31.31
CA ILE A 104 11.23 31.13 -30.97
C ILE A 104 12.68 31.53 -31.21
N THR A 105 12.86 32.35 -32.23
CA THR A 105 14.12 32.98 -32.62
C THR A 105 14.64 33.84 -31.46
N ILE A 106 15.85 33.59 -30.97
CA ILE A 106 16.60 34.60 -30.23
C ILE A 106 18.00 34.70 -30.82
N ALA A 107 18.31 35.94 -31.18
CA ALA A 107 19.51 36.40 -31.84
C ALA A 107 20.75 36.34 -30.93
N ASN A 108 21.90 36.24 -31.59
CA ASN A 108 23.22 36.78 -31.25
C ASN A 108 23.73 36.62 -29.81
N SER A 109 24.77 35.80 -29.67
CA SER A 109 26.05 36.29 -29.11
C SER A 109 27.17 35.34 -29.53
N GLU A 110 28.09 35.88 -30.32
CA GLU A 110 29.41 35.32 -30.61
C GLU A 110 30.26 35.22 -29.33
N GLU A 111 31.36 34.46 -29.44
CA GLU A 111 32.51 34.34 -28.52
C GLU A 111 32.48 33.21 -27.47
N LEU A 112 32.98 32.04 -27.88
CA LEU A 112 33.78 31.15 -27.03
C LEU A 112 34.95 30.61 -27.87
N SER A 113 36.17 30.65 -27.30
CA SER A 113 37.45 30.48 -28.00
C SER A 113 37.86 29.01 -28.18
N SER A 114 38.73 28.75 -29.16
CA SER A 114 39.06 27.44 -29.73
C SER A 114 39.84 26.46 -28.82
N GLU A 115 40.28 26.86 -27.62
CA GLU A 115 41.03 25.98 -26.71
C GLU A 115 40.14 25.19 -25.74
N GLU A 116 38.91 25.62 -25.47
CA GLU A 116 37.98 24.91 -24.57
C GLU A 116 37.28 23.71 -25.25
N SER A 117 37.24 23.67 -26.59
CA SER A 117 36.63 22.55 -27.32
C SER A 117 37.51 21.28 -27.31
N VAL A 118 38.83 21.42 -27.18
CA VAL A 118 39.77 20.29 -27.28
C VAL A 118 39.83 19.49 -25.97
N VAL A 119 39.78 20.17 -24.81
CA VAL A 119 39.82 19.53 -23.48
C VAL A 119 38.54 18.73 -23.18
N VAL A 120 37.40 19.17 -23.72
CA VAL A 120 36.10 18.47 -23.58
C VAL A 120 36.09 17.18 -24.42
N GLN A 121 36.73 17.19 -25.59
CA GLN A 121 36.79 16.02 -26.47
C GLN A 121 37.72 14.92 -25.91
N GLU A 122 38.93 15.27 -25.44
CA GLU A 122 39.88 14.30 -24.86
C GLU A 122 39.36 13.65 -23.56
N SER A 123 38.60 14.42 -22.76
CA SER A 123 37.97 13.91 -21.54
C SER A 123 36.86 12.88 -21.82
N PHE A 124 36.20 12.99 -22.99
CA PHE A 124 35.14 12.08 -23.42
C PHE A 124 35.70 10.75 -23.92
N ASP A 125 36.82 10.78 -24.65
CA ASP A 125 37.47 9.59 -25.18
C ASP A 125 38.15 8.74 -24.09
N LEU A 126 38.73 9.37 -23.06
CA LEU A 126 39.28 8.68 -21.89
C LEU A 126 38.20 8.01 -21.02
N ALA A 127 36.97 8.54 -21.01
CA ALA A 127 35.84 7.95 -20.30
C ALA A 127 35.27 6.71 -21.00
N GLN A 128 35.37 6.63 -22.33
CA GLN A 128 34.94 5.45 -23.09
C GLN A 128 35.91 4.26 -22.97
N GLN A 129 37.21 4.51 -22.77
CA GLN A 129 38.22 3.44 -22.75
C GLN A 129 38.34 2.66 -21.42
N ASN A 130 37.72 3.12 -20.32
CA ASN A 130 37.93 2.54 -18.98
C ASN A 130 36.70 1.87 -18.32
N VAL A 131 35.66 1.50 -19.09
CA VAL A 131 34.54 0.72 -18.55
C VAL A 131 34.89 -0.77 -18.49
N VAL A 132 35.72 -1.15 -17.50
CA VAL A 132 35.81 -2.54 -17.05
C VAL A 132 34.63 -2.80 -16.11
N ALA A 133 33.63 -3.53 -16.59
CA ALA A 133 32.45 -3.92 -15.83
C ALA A 133 32.85 -4.75 -14.61
N ARG A 134 32.74 -4.16 -13.41
CA ARG A 134 32.77 -4.92 -12.15
C ARG A 134 31.36 -5.42 -11.84
N PRO A 135 31.19 -6.68 -11.39
CA PRO A 135 29.87 -7.21 -11.09
C PRO A 135 29.26 -6.47 -9.90
N VAL A 136 28.11 -5.83 -10.15
CA VAL A 136 27.24 -5.29 -9.11
C VAL A 136 26.60 -6.47 -8.37
N PRO A 137 26.58 -6.49 -7.02
CA PRO A 137 25.94 -7.58 -6.28
C PRO A 137 24.47 -7.74 -6.69
N LYS A 138 24.05 -8.98 -6.96
CA LYS A 138 22.71 -9.35 -7.45
C LYS A 138 21.56 -8.72 -6.64
N ILE A 139 21.75 -8.55 -5.32
CA ILE A 139 20.80 -7.91 -4.40
C ILE A 139 20.54 -6.43 -4.72
N LEU A 140 21.54 -5.71 -5.25
CA LEU A 140 21.38 -4.30 -5.64
C LEU A 140 20.55 -4.18 -6.94
N LEU A 141 20.73 -5.12 -7.87
CA LEU A 141 19.98 -5.16 -9.13
C LEU A 141 18.50 -5.47 -8.90
N ASP A 142 18.20 -6.43 -8.01
CA ASP A 142 16.83 -6.78 -7.67
C ASP A 142 16.07 -5.61 -7.02
N ASN A 143 16.75 -4.75 -6.25
CA ASN A 143 16.17 -3.56 -5.62
C ASN A 143 16.08 -2.34 -6.57
N LEU A 144 17.07 -2.13 -7.45
CA LEU A 144 17.02 -1.07 -8.46
C LEU A 144 15.95 -1.34 -9.53
N PHE A 145 15.59 -2.61 -9.75
CA PHE A 145 14.49 -3.00 -10.64
C PHE A 145 13.14 -2.42 -10.19
N TRP A 146 12.95 -2.21 -8.87
CA TRP A 146 11.74 -1.58 -8.33
C TRP A 146 11.64 -0.09 -8.63
N GLN A 147 12.75 0.58 -8.94
CA GLN A 147 12.79 2.03 -9.20
C GLN A 147 12.85 2.38 -10.70
N ASN A 148 13.23 1.43 -11.57
CA ASN A 148 13.51 1.69 -12.99
C ASN A 148 12.45 1.18 -13.98
N LEU A 149 11.17 1.13 -13.60
CA LEU A 149 10.05 0.83 -14.50
C LEU A 149 9.75 1.93 -15.55
N HIS A 150 10.73 2.79 -15.86
CA HIS A 150 10.56 4.00 -16.67
C HIS A 150 11.12 3.90 -18.10
N ASP A 151 11.63 2.74 -18.53
CA ASP A 151 12.01 2.58 -19.94
C ASP A 151 10.77 2.49 -20.85
N LYS A 152 10.81 3.23 -21.96
CA LYS A 152 9.72 3.44 -22.90
C LYS A 152 9.38 2.15 -23.66
N SER A 153 10.39 1.32 -23.92
CA SER A 153 10.25 0.01 -24.56
C SER A 153 9.44 -0.98 -23.72
N THR A 154 9.68 -0.99 -22.40
CA THR A 154 8.98 -1.83 -21.42
C THR A 154 7.53 -1.39 -21.22
N ARG A 155 7.24 -0.08 -21.36
CA ARG A 155 5.88 0.47 -21.29
C ARG A 155 5.03 0.05 -22.49
N GLU A 156 5.56 0.16 -23.71
CA GLU A 156 4.83 -0.22 -24.93
C GLU A 156 4.54 -1.73 -24.96
N ALA A 157 5.49 -2.56 -24.51
CA ALA A 157 5.26 -4.00 -24.35
C ALA A 157 4.26 -4.33 -23.22
N SER A 158 4.32 -3.61 -22.09
CA SER A 158 3.36 -3.75 -20.98
C SER A 158 1.93 -3.32 -21.35
N ASP A 159 1.79 -2.27 -22.16
CA ASP A 159 0.49 -1.78 -22.66
C ASP A 159 -0.12 -2.73 -23.69
N HIS A 160 0.69 -3.46 -24.46
CA HIS A 160 0.19 -4.56 -25.30
C HIS A 160 -0.16 -5.83 -24.49
N LEU A 161 0.53 -6.08 -23.38
CA LEU A 161 0.20 -7.17 -22.45
C LEU A 161 -1.11 -6.90 -21.67
N SER A 162 -1.51 -5.64 -21.49
CA SER A 162 -2.75 -5.29 -20.77
C SER A 162 -4.01 -5.48 -21.61
N ARG A 163 -4.00 -5.05 -22.90
CA ARG A 163 -5.21 -5.01 -23.75
C ARG A 163 -5.76 -6.37 -24.18
N SER A 164 -4.90 -7.32 -24.56
CA SER A 164 -5.29 -8.70 -24.94
C SER A 164 -4.60 -9.79 -24.10
N GLY A 165 -3.53 -9.43 -23.38
CA GLY A 165 -2.57 -10.37 -22.79
C GLY A 165 -2.91 -10.90 -21.41
N VAL A 166 -3.51 -10.11 -20.53
CA VAL A 166 -3.76 -10.59 -19.16
C VAL A 166 -4.70 -11.81 -19.18
N LYS A 167 -5.71 -11.81 -20.07
CA LYS A 167 -6.66 -12.92 -20.23
C LYS A 167 -5.98 -14.16 -20.80
N SER A 168 -5.16 -14.03 -21.86
CA SER A 168 -4.42 -15.16 -22.48
C SER A 168 -3.35 -15.73 -21.54
N LEU A 169 -2.60 -14.88 -20.82
CA LEU A 169 -1.65 -15.27 -19.78
C LEU A 169 -2.29 -15.98 -18.57
N HIS A 170 -3.60 -15.86 -18.40
CA HIS A 170 -4.36 -16.58 -17.37
C HIS A 170 -5.03 -17.86 -17.87
N THR A 171 -5.27 -17.99 -19.19
CA THR A 171 -6.08 -19.07 -19.74
C THR A 171 -5.26 -20.20 -20.38
N GLU A 172 -4.26 -19.95 -21.23
CA GLU A 172 -3.67 -21.04 -22.04
C GLU A 172 -2.17 -20.96 -22.38
N GLU A 173 -1.30 -20.91 -21.37
CA GLU A 173 0.10 -21.39 -21.50
C GLU A 173 0.53 -22.12 -20.22
N ARG A 174 -0.23 -23.17 -19.85
CA ARG A 174 -0.08 -23.89 -18.57
C ARG A 174 1.31 -24.50 -18.32
N TYR A 175 2.18 -24.54 -19.33
CA TYR A 175 3.53 -25.12 -19.24
C TYR A 175 4.67 -24.10 -19.45
N ALA A 176 4.44 -22.98 -20.14
CA ALA A 176 5.49 -22.04 -20.55
C ALA A 176 5.70 -20.85 -19.59
N ILE A 177 4.78 -20.59 -18.66
CA ILE A 177 4.91 -19.50 -17.68
C ILE A 177 4.55 -20.05 -16.30
N ILE A 178 5.51 -20.15 -15.36
CA ILE A 178 5.13 -20.21 -13.94
C ILE A 178 5.23 -18.81 -13.37
N ARG A 179 4.31 -18.51 -12.47
CA ARG A 179 4.67 -17.69 -11.32
C ARG A 179 5.65 -18.45 -10.42
N GLU A 180 6.96 -18.44 -10.73
CA GLU A 180 7.95 -18.30 -9.66
C GLU A 180 7.76 -16.86 -9.16
N PRO A 181 7.21 -16.68 -7.96
CA PRO A 181 6.91 -15.33 -7.51
C PRO A 181 8.23 -14.60 -7.27
N GLY A 182 8.46 -13.51 -8.01
CA GLY A 182 9.61 -12.61 -7.85
C GLY A 182 9.54 -11.76 -6.58
N TRP A 183 8.98 -12.30 -5.50
CA TRP A 183 8.84 -11.55 -4.25
C TRP A 183 10.22 -11.15 -3.72
N PRO A 184 10.38 -9.93 -3.19
CA PRO A 184 11.60 -9.52 -2.52
C PRO A 184 11.96 -10.47 -1.38
N SER A 185 13.26 -10.60 -1.07
CA SER A 185 13.71 -11.45 0.04
C SER A 185 13.06 -11.06 1.38
N SER A 186 12.78 -9.77 1.58
CA SER A 186 12.05 -9.29 2.76
C SER A 186 10.66 -9.92 2.89
N PHE A 187 9.91 -10.05 1.80
CA PHE A 187 8.61 -10.74 1.79
C PHE A 187 8.76 -12.20 2.24
N LEU A 188 9.75 -12.92 1.68
CA LEU A 188 9.98 -14.34 1.99
C LEU A 188 10.35 -14.56 3.46
N HIS A 189 11.22 -13.70 4.02
CA HIS A 189 11.67 -13.83 5.40
C HIS A 189 10.59 -13.41 6.41
N VAL A 190 9.79 -12.37 6.07
CA VAL A 190 8.81 -11.79 6.98
C VAL A 190 7.48 -12.54 6.96
N LEU A 191 6.93 -12.87 5.78
CA LEU A 191 5.68 -13.64 5.67
C LEU A 191 5.91 -15.16 5.72
N GLY A 192 7.10 -15.62 5.33
CA GLY A 192 7.47 -17.02 5.38
C GLY A 192 7.51 -17.70 4.01
N LYS A 193 8.45 -18.64 3.90
CA LYS A 193 8.77 -19.39 2.67
C LYS A 193 7.69 -20.40 2.30
N HIS A 194 6.84 -20.81 3.25
CA HIS A 194 5.74 -21.74 3.04
C HIS A 194 4.37 -21.06 2.89
N SER A 195 4.36 -19.77 2.55
CA SER A 195 3.13 -19.06 2.26
C SER A 195 2.55 -19.48 0.90
N ILE A 196 1.21 -19.49 0.77
CA ILE A 196 0.52 -19.83 -0.48
C ILE A 196 0.91 -18.91 -1.67
N SER A 197 1.34 -17.68 -1.39
CA SER A 197 1.84 -16.76 -2.41
C SER A 197 3.25 -17.08 -2.92
N VAL A 198 4.01 -17.90 -2.19
CA VAL A 198 5.37 -18.35 -2.55
C VAL A 198 5.35 -19.75 -3.16
N GLU A 199 4.62 -20.67 -2.53
CA GLU A 199 4.53 -22.07 -2.96
C GLU A 199 4.00 -22.20 -4.39
N VAL A 200 4.45 -23.23 -5.11
CA VAL A 200 4.08 -23.53 -6.51
C VAL A 200 3.64 -24.99 -6.67
N GLY A 201 3.16 -25.36 -7.87
CA GLY A 201 2.83 -26.75 -8.18
C GLY A 201 1.77 -27.35 -7.25
N ASP A 202 1.97 -28.60 -6.84
CA ASP A 202 0.99 -29.33 -6.03
C ASP A 202 0.91 -28.84 -4.58
N ALA A 203 2.01 -28.28 -4.02
CA ALA A 203 1.98 -27.64 -2.71
C ALA A 203 1.01 -26.45 -2.70
N HIS A 204 1.13 -25.56 -3.69
CA HIS A 204 0.17 -24.47 -3.89
C HIS A 204 -1.26 -24.97 -4.09
N LYS A 205 -1.47 -25.99 -4.93
CA LYS A 205 -2.82 -26.53 -5.17
C LYS A 205 -3.44 -27.02 -3.86
N ARG A 206 -2.70 -27.77 -3.04
CA ARG A 206 -3.17 -28.24 -1.73
C ARG A 206 -3.51 -27.08 -0.80
N MET A 207 -2.61 -26.11 -0.63
CA MET A 207 -2.87 -24.92 0.19
C MET A 207 -4.10 -24.14 -0.30
N ARG A 208 -4.24 -23.96 -1.61
CA ARG A 208 -5.39 -23.31 -2.21
C ARG A 208 -6.69 -24.07 -1.91
N SER A 209 -6.70 -25.39 -2.07
CA SER A 209 -7.86 -26.22 -1.76
C SER A 209 -8.29 -26.07 -0.30
N ILE A 210 -7.34 -25.98 0.63
CA ILE A 210 -7.65 -25.70 2.05
C ILE A 210 -8.39 -24.38 2.20
N VAL A 211 -7.86 -23.28 1.64
CA VAL A 211 -8.48 -21.96 1.74
C VAL A 211 -9.86 -21.94 1.08
N VAL A 212 -10.00 -22.49 -0.13
CA VAL A 212 -11.28 -22.52 -0.85
C VAL A 212 -12.34 -23.36 -0.10
N ASN A 213 -11.96 -24.49 0.49
CA ASN A 213 -12.88 -25.31 1.29
C ASN A 213 -13.27 -24.61 2.60
N PHE A 214 -12.33 -23.91 3.24
CA PHE A 214 -12.60 -23.11 4.42
C PHE A 214 -13.52 -21.92 4.11
N LEU A 215 -13.36 -21.31 2.94
CA LEU A 215 -14.22 -20.25 2.41
C LEU A 215 -15.37 -20.81 1.56
N SER A 216 -15.86 -22.01 1.90
CA SER A 216 -16.98 -22.62 1.19
C SER A 216 -18.21 -21.72 1.22
N ASN A 217 -19.07 -21.88 0.22
CA ASN A 217 -20.30 -21.10 0.12
C ASN A 217 -21.20 -21.25 1.36
N GLU A 218 -21.22 -22.43 1.97
CA GLU A 218 -21.92 -22.68 3.23
C GLU A 218 -21.36 -21.83 4.37
N ARG A 219 -20.04 -21.86 4.60
CA ARG A 219 -19.42 -21.06 5.67
C ARG A 219 -19.53 -19.56 5.44
N LEU A 220 -19.43 -19.11 4.18
CA LEU A 220 -19.68 -17.71 3.84
C LEU A 220 -21.09 -17.25 4.24
N ARG A 221 -22.08 -18.11 3.99
CA ARG A 221 -23.50 -17.85 4.29
C ARG A 221 -23.82 -17.86 5.78
N THR A 222 -23.20 -18.76 6.55
CA THR A 222 -23.60 -19.02 7.93
C THR A 222 -22.63 -18.43 8.94
N VAL A 223 -21.33 -18.58 8.74
CA VAL A 223 -20.29 -18.21 9.72
C VAL A 223 -19.77 -16.80 9.44
N PHE A 224 -19.16 -16.58 8.26
CA PHE A 224 -18.53 -15.29 7.95
C PHE A 224 -19.55 -14.15 7.94
N LEU A 225 -20.71 -14.32 7.29
CA LEU A 225 -21.76 -13.30 7.30
C LEU A 225 -22.15 -12.90 8.73
N GLN A 226 -22.35 -13.86 9.63
CA GLN A 226 -22.76 -13.57 11.01
C GLN A 226 -21.66 -12.84 11.79
N HIS A 227 -20.41 -13.29 11.65
CA HIS A 227 -19.28 -12.65 12.33
C HIS A 227 -18.97 -11.26 11.77
N SER A 228 -18.94 -11.07 10.44
CA SER A 228 -18.81 -9.74 9.84
C SER A 228 -19.92 -8.81 10.31
N ASN A 229 -21.17 -9.28 10.41
CA ASN A 229 -22.26 -8.46 10.97
C ASN A 229 -22.01 -8.05 12.42
N ARG A 230 -21.61 -9.01 13.26
CA ARG A 230 -21.33 -8.74 14.67
C ARG A 230 -20.20 -7.73 14.83
N VAL A 231 -19.09 -7.92 14.12
CA VAL A 231 -17.92 -7.03 14.20
C VAL A 231 -18.25 -5.64 13.65
N ALA A 232 -18.95 -5.55 12.51
CA ALA A 232 -19.37 -4.27 11.95
C ALA A 232 -20.31 -3.52 12.92
N SER A 233 -21.33 -4.19 13.44
CA SER A 233 -22.26 -3.60 14.42
C SER A 233 -21.53 -3.13 15.67
N LEU A 234 -20.63 -3.95 16.23
CA LEU A 234 -19.88 -3.61 17.44
C LEU A 234 -19.01 -2.37 17.22
N LEU A 235 -18.18 -2.37 16.18
CA LEU A 235 -17.24 -1.27 15.91
C LEU A 235 -17.97 0.02 15.54
N LEU A 236 -18.97 -0.05 14.65
CA LEU A 236 -19.64 1.15 14.17
C LEU A 236 -20.56 1.75 15.23
N SER A 237 -21.19 0.94 16.09
CA SER A 237 -21.98 1.45 17.22
C SER A 237 -21.15 2.14 18.31
N SER A 238 -19.84 1.88 18.34
CA SER A 238 -18.90 2.49 19.30
C SER A 238 -18.33 3.83 18.84
N LEU A 239 -18.68 4.29 17.63
CA LEU A 239 -18.18 5.56 17.11
C LEU A 239 -18.88 6.72 17.83
N GLU A 240 -18.08 7.62 18.40
CA GLU A 240 -18.56 8.83 19.04
C GLU A 240 -19.02 9.85 17.98
N GLU A 241 -20.24 10.34 18.13
CA GLU A 241 -20.81 11.34 17.23
C GLU A 241 -19.99 12.65 17.27
N ASN A 242 -19.82 13.30 16.11
CA ASN A 242 -19.06 14.53 15.93
C ASN A 242 -17.56 14.44 16.29
N SER A 243 -17.06 13.25 16.59
CA SER A 243 -15.62 13.00 16.77
C SER A 243 -14.90 12.85 15.43
N ILE A 244 -13.62 13.22 15.41
CA ILE A 244 -12.73 12.97 14.28
C ILE A 244 -12.13 11.58 14.48
N ILE A 245 -12.34 10.69 13.53
CA ILE A 245 -11.85 9.31 13.56
C ILE A 245 -11.07 8.98 12.29
N SER A 246 -10.12 8.05 12.42
CA SER A 246 -9.42 7.44 11.29
C SER A 246 -10.31 6.36 10.66
N ALA A 247 -10.92 6.66 9.50
CA ALA A 247 -11.73 5.68 8.77
C ALA A 247 -10.90 4.46 8.37
N LYS A 248 -9.61 4.66 8.10
CA LYS A 248 -8.65 3.60 7.86
C LYS A 248 -8.55 2.66 9.07
N ASP A 249 -8.37 3.19 10.27
CA ASP A 249 -8.18 2.36 11.47
C ASP A 249 -9.45 1.57 11.81
N VAL A 250 -10.64 2.14 11.58
CA VAL A 250 -11.91 1.40 11.72
C VAL A 250 -11.99 0.24 10.73
N ALA A 251 -11.62 0.46 9.46
CA ALA A 251 -11.59 -0.60 8.44
C ALA A 251 -10.55 -1.69 8.73
N VAL A 252 -9.39 -1.29 9.26
CA VAL A 252 -8.32 -2.18 9.73
C VAL A 252 -8.85 -3.04 10.88
N LYS A 253 -9.39 -2.44 11.94
CA LYS A 253 -9.97 -3.19 13.07
C LYS A 253 -11.06 -4.17 12.63
N PHE A 254 -11.98 -3.72 11.76
CA PHE A 254 -13.07 -4.55 11.25
C PHE A 254 -12.56 -5.83 10.58
N SER A 255 -11.75 -5.69 9.53
CA SER A 255 -11.24 -6.85 8.79
C SER A 255 -10.29 -7.71 9.64
N PHE A 256 -9.50 -7.09 10.53
CA PHE A 256 -8.61 -7.84 11.43
C PHE A 256 -9.41 -8.74 12.37
N TYR A 257 -10.41 -8.17 13.05
CA TYR A 257 -11.23 -8.88 14.04
C TYR A 257 -12.03 -10.02 13.41
N VAL A 258 -12.56 -9.83 12.18
CA VAL A 258 -13.20 -10.93 11.44
C VAL A 258 -12.18 -12.05 11.18
N MET A 259 -10.99 -11.72 10.67
CA MET A 259 -9.99 -12.74 10.33
C MET A 259 -9.42 -13.47 11.54
N VAL A 260 -9.11 -12.79 12.66
CA VAL A 260 -8.62 -13.46 13.87
C VAL A 260 -9.69 -14.32 14.54
N LYS A 261 -10.97 -13.95 14.39
CA LYS A 261 -12.08 -14.83 14.80
C LYS A 261 -12.07 -16.13 13.99
N GLU A 262 -11.93 -16.04 12.68
CA GLU A 262 -12.00 -17.21 11.79
C GLU A 262 -10.74 -18.08 11.81
N ILE A 263 -9.59 -17.48 12.14
CA ILE A 263 -8.31 -18.18 12.19
C ILE A 263 -8.04 -18.75 13.58
N PHE A 264 -8.29 -17.96 14.63
CA PHE A 264 -7.89 -18.26 16.00
C PHE A 264 -9.05 -18.41 16.98
N SER A 265 -10.31 -18.29 16.54
CA SER A 265 -11.51 -18.24 17.40
C SER A 265 -11.54 -17.06 18.38
N MET A 266 -10.66 -16.07 18.19
CA MET A 266 -10.56 -14.88 19.05
C MET A 266 -11.79 -13.99 18.87
N SER A 267 -12.51 -13.74 19.96
CA SER A 267 -13.68 -12.86 19.96
C SER A 267 -13.24 -11.40 19.87
N PRO A 268 -13.98 -10.51 19.20
CA PRO A 268 -13.56 -9.13 18.97
C PRO A 268 -13.31 -8.33 20.26
N GLU A 269 -13.94 -8.72 21.36
CA GLU A 269 -13.82 -8.08 22.67
C GLU A 269 -12.54 -8.49 23.43
N GLU A 270 -11.76 -9.46 22.92
CA GLU A 270 -10.51 -9.89 23.56
C GLU A 270 -9.45 -8.77 23.46
N PRO A 271 -8.87 -8.29 24.59
CA PRO A 271 -7.90 -7.19 24.59
C PRO A 271 -6.58 -7.56 23.88
N GLU A 272 -6.32 -8.85 23.71
CA GLU A 272 -5.18 -9.39 22.97
C GLU A 272 -5.23 -9.04 21.48
N ASN A 273 -6.43 -8.82 20.91
CA ASN A 273 -6.59 -8.48 19.49
C ASN A 273 -5.85 -7.21 19.11
N ASP A 274 -5.94 -6.16 19.92
CA ASP A 274 -5.30 -4.88 19.63
C ASP A 274 -3.77 -4.98 19.69
N LYS A 275 -3.24 -5.78 20.63
CA LYS A 275 -1.80 -6.06 20.67
C LYS A 275 -1.38 -6.84 19.44
N LEU A 276 -2.08 -7.92 19.10
CA LEU A 276 -1.78 -8.74 17.93
C LEU A 276 -1.86 -7.92 16.64
N MET A 277 -2.85 -7.05 16.50
CA MET A 277 -3.02 -6.15 15.35
C MET A 277 -1.83 -5.20 15.19
N ARG A 278 -1.32 -4.60 16.28
CA ARG A 278 -0.14 -3.73 16.23
C ARG A 278 1.14 -4.47 15.83
N GLU A 279 1.33 -5.69 16.34
CA GLU A 279 2.43 -6.56 15.88
C GLU A 279 2.28 -6.89 14.40
N TYR A 280 1.04 -7.15 13.96
CA TYR A 280 0.73 -7.46 12.58
C TYR A 280 1.05 -6.31 11.62
N ASP A 281 0.60 -5.10 11.96
CA ASP A 281 0.87 -3.89 11.19
C ASP A 281 2.38 -3.58 11.10
N THR A 282 3.12 -3.81 12.19
CA THR A 282 4.60 -3.72 12.20
C THR A 282 5.24 -4.77 11.31
N LEU A 283 4.74 -6.01 11.34
CA LEU A 283 5.17 -7.07 10.44
C LEU A 283 4.95 -6.69 8.97
N VAL A 284 3.76 -6.18 8.63
CA VAL A 284 3.40 -5.83 7.24
C VAL A 284 4.28 -4.73 6.67
N ARG A 285 4.63 -3.70 7.46
CA ARG A 285 5.59 -2.66 7.05
C ARG A 285 6.94 -3.24 6.62
N GLY A 286 7.39 -4.33 7.22
CA GLY A 286 8.66 -4.97 6.89
C GLY A 286 8.66 -5.77 5.59
N ILE A 287 7.50 -6.18 5.07
CA ILE A 287 7.37 -7.09 3.91
C ILE A 287 8.03 -6.51 2.66
N ALA A 288 7.93 -5.20 2.46
CA ALA A 288 8.51 -4.52 1.30
C ALA A 288 9.65 -3.57 1.68
N SER A 289 10.20 -3.73 2.89
CA SER A 289 11.37 -2.99 3.34
C SER A 289 12.66 -3.57 2.73
N ILE A 290 13.74 -2.79 2.77
CA ILE A 290 15.08 -3.28 2.43
C ILE A 290 15.50 -4.32 3.47
N PRO A 291 15.94 -5.53 3.08
CA PRO A 291 16.23 -6.64 3.99
C PRO A 291 17.56 -6.46 4.75
N TRP A 292 17.79 -5.28 5.31
CA TRP A 292 18.92 -4.97 6.19
C TRP A 292 18.50 -5.20 7.63
N ASN A 293 19.08 -6.21 8.27
CA ASN A 293 18.80 -6.51 9.68
C ASN A 293 19.63 -5.61 10.61
N LEU A 294 19.35 -4.31 10.55
CA LEU A 294 19.96 -3.30 11.41
C LEU A 294 19.00 -2.92 12.54
N PRO A 295 19.49 -2.67 13.77
CA PRO A 295 18.65 -2.21 14.87
C PRO A 295 17.80 -1.00 14.47
N GLY A 296 16.50 -1.06 14.74
CA GLY A 296 15.57 0.03 14.43
C GLY A 296 15.07 0.06 12.98
N SER A 297 15.63 -0.74 12.07
CA SER A 297 15.08 -0.87 10.70
C SER A 297 13.69 -1.51 10.71
N GLN A 298 12.84 -1.15 9.74
CA GLN A 298 11.52 -1.77 9.56
C GLN A 298 11.60 -3.29 9.37
N TYR A 299 12.65 -3.76 8.69
CA TYR A 299 12.90 -5.18 8.48
C TYR A 299 13.17 -5.90 9.79
N GLN A 300 14.07 -5.37 10.63
CA GLN A 300 14.38 -5.96 11.93
C GLN A 300 13.17 -5.95 12.88
N GLN A 301 12.43 -4.84 12.94
CA GLN A 301 11.20 -4.76 13.73
C GLN A 301 10.16 -5.80 13.29
N ALA A 302 9.98 -5.98 11.99
CA ALA A 302 9.05 -6.99 11.46
C ALA A 302 9.47 -8.42 11.80
N LEU A 303 10.78 -8.73 11.85
CA LEU A 303 11.27 -10.03 12.30
C LEU A 303 11.00 -10.26 13.79
N GLU A 304 11.07 -9.22 14.63
CA GLU A 304 10.70 -9.33 16.05
C GLU A 304 9.19 -9.51 16.23
N SER A 305 8.36 -8.70 15.54
CA SER A 305 6.91 -8.87 15.56
C SER A 305 6.47 -10.24 15.05
N ARG A 306 7.18 -10.81 14.05
CA ARG A 306 6.96 -12.20 13.60
C ARG A 306 7.14 -13.21 14.74
N LYS A 307 8.12 -13.02 15.63
CA LYS A 307 8.30 -13.89 16.81
C LYS A 307 7.17 -13.73 17.83
N GLU A 308 6.70 -12.50 18.06
CA GLU A 308 5.57 -12.26 18.97
C GLU A 308 4.27 -12.89 18.44
N ILE A 309 3.99 -12.76 17.14
CA ILE A 309 2.84 -13.41 16.50
C ILE A 309 2.98 -14.94 16.57
N PHE A 310 4.19 -15.47 16.43
CA PHE A 310 4.45 -16.90 16.59
C PHE A 310 4.10 -17.41 17.99
N LYS A 311 4.38 -16.64 19.05
CA LYS A 311 3.99 -17.02 20.43
C LYS A 311 2.48 -17.15 20.57
N VAL A 312 1.72 -16.21 20.00
CA VAL A 312 0.24 -16.27 19.99
C VAL A 312 -0.22 -17.51 19.23
N PHE A 313 0.33 -17.76 18.04
CA PHE A 313 0.04 -18.96 17.27
C PHE A 313 0.31 -20.25 18.07
N GLU A 314 1.45 -20.36 18.76
CA GLU A 314 1.77 -21.54 19.58
C GLU A 314 0.84 -21.71 20.77
N GLN A 315 0.46 -20.61 21.43
CA GLN A 315 -0.52 -20.64 22.51
C GLN A 315 -1.87 -21.15 22.00
N ARG A 316 -2.37 -20.58 20.89
CA ARG A 316 -3.63 -20.99 20.27
C ARG A 316 -3.59 -22.44 19.77
N MET A 317 -2.44 -22.94 19.31
CA MET A 317 -2.27 -24.37 19.00
C MET A 317 -2.38 -25.26 20.24
N LYS A 318 -1.78 -24.86 21.37
CA LYS A 318 -1.84 -25.64 22.63
C LYS A 318 -3.26 -25.74 23.16
N GLU A 319 -4.01 -24.64 23.15
CA GLU A 319 -5.41 -24.58 23.59
C GLU A 319 -6.31 -25.59 22.83
N ARG A 320 -6.05 -25.80 21.53
CA ARG A 320 -6.79 -26.75 20.68
C ARG A 320 -6.49 -28.23 20.96
N ARG A 321 -5.38 -28.52 21.65
CA ARG A 321 -5.06 -29.89 22.11
C ARG A 321 -5.81 -30.24 23.40
N GLY A 322 -6.33 -29.24 24.10
CA GLY A 322 -6.90 -29.32 25.45
C GLY A 322 -8.33 -29.83 25.52
N GLU A 323 -9.34 -29.13 24.95
CA GLU A 323 -10.74 -29.58 25.18
C GLU A 323 -11.84 -29.00 24.26
N LYS A 324 -11.55 -28.21 23.23
CA LYS A 324 -12.54 -27.85 22.19
C LYS A 324 -11.88 -27.82 20.83
N LYS A 325 -12.31 -28.71 19.94
CA LYS A 325 -11.88 -28.71 18.53
C LYS A 325 -12.50 -27.48 17.89
N GLY A 326 -11.72 -26.40 17.77
CA GLY A 326 -12.16 -25.17 17.11
C GLY A 326 -12.54 -25.45 15.65
N ASP A 327 -13.68 -24.92 15.21
CA ASP A 327 -14.12 -24.92 13.81
C ASP A 327 -13.47 -23.77 13.01
N ASP A 328 -12.31 -23.32 13.46
CA ASP A 328 -11.49 -22.27 12.85
C ASP A 328 -10.40 -22.86 11.94
N LEU A 329 -9.77 -22.00 11.15
CA LEU A 329 -8.76 -22.42 10.18
C LEU A 329 -7.58 -23.13 10.86
N LEU A 330 -7.11 -22.64 12.01
CA LEU A 330 -6.00 -23.26 12.71
C LEU A 330 -6.34 -24.69 13.13
N GLY A 331 -7.50 -24.89 13.77
CA GLY A 331 -8.00 -26.20 14.18
C GLY A 331 -8.19 -27.15 13.00
N TRP A 332 -8.72 -26.63 11.90
CA TRP A 332 -8.89 -27.40 10.66
C TRP A 332 -7.53 -27.85 10.09
N VAL A 333 -6.55 -26.95 9.98
CA VAL A 333 -5.22 -27.26 9.44
C VAL A 333 -4.49 -28.25 10.34
N MET A 334 -4.57 -28.09 11.66
CA MET A 334 -3.99 -29.03 12.62
C MET A 334 -4.53 -30.45 12.49
N LYS A 335 -5.81 -30.60 12.10
CA LYS A 335 -6.48 -31.90 11.99
C LYS A 335 -6.30 -32.57 10.63
N ASN A 336 -6.32 -31.78 9.55
CA ASN A 336 -6.47 -32.29 8.19
C ASN A 336 -5.20 -32.17 7.34
N THR A 337 -4.08 -31.74 7.94
CA THR A 337 -2.79 -31.63 7.24
C THR A 337 -1.67 -32.20 8.09
N GLU A 338 -0.62 -32.66 7.43
CA GLU A 338 0.63 -33.10 8.05
C GLU A 338 1.70 -31.98 8.01
N TYR A 339 1.27 -30.72 8.03
CA TYR A 339 2.20 -29.59 7.99
C TYR A 339 3.07 -29.54 9.25
N SER A 340 4.35 -29.24 9.04
CA SER A 340 5.24 -28.87 10.14
C SER A 340 4.71 -27.62 10.84
N LYS A 341 5.16 -27.39 12.08
CA LYS A 341 4.77 -26.18 12.83
C LYS A 341 5.13 -24.90 12.06
N GLU A 342 6.29 -24.87 11.40
CA GLU A 342 6.73 -23.74 10.58
C GLU A 342 5.82 -23.54 9.35
N GLN A 343 5.50 -24.62 8.62
CA GLN A 343 4.59 -24.56 7.46
C GLN A 343 3.20 -24.07 7.85
N MET A 344 2.68 -24.57 8.99
CA MET A 344 1.39 -24.18 9.51
C MET A 344 1.38 -22.70 9.92
N PHE A 345 2.43 -22.23 10.59
CA PHE A 345 2.57 -20.83 10.96
C PHE A 345 2.60 -19.92 9.74
N ASP A 346 3.46 -20.21 8.75
CA ASP A 346 3.57 -19.43 7.51
C ASP A 346 2.23 -19.36 6.75
N PHE A 347 1.53 -20.49 6.67
CA PHE A 347 0.23 -20.58 6.02
C PHE A 347 -0.83 -19.73 6.74
N ILE A 348 -0.89 -19.82 8.07
CA ILE A 348 -1.85 -19.07 8.89
C ILE A 348 -1.53 -17.58 8.88
N LEU A 349 -0.27 -17.21 9.07
CA LEU A 349 0.19 -15.82 9.04
C LEU A 349 -0.13 -15.16 7.69
N HIS A 350 0.13 -15.86 6.58
CA HIS A 350 -0.19 -15.35 5.26
C HIS A 350 -1.69 -15.28 5.00
N THR A 351 -2.49 -16.21 5.52
CA THR A 351 -3.94 -16.16 5.35
C THR A 351 -4.54 -14.96 6.09
N LEU A 352 -4.03 -14.66 7.30
CA LEU A 352 -4.37 -13.43 8.01
C LEU A 352 -3.98 -12.19 7.20
N PHE A 353 -2.79 -12.17 6.57
CA PHE A 353 -2.32 -11.06 5.74
C PHE A 353 -3.29 -10.79 4.61
N ALA A 354 -3.58 -11.83 3.85
CA ALA A 354 -4.39 -11.75 2.65
C ALA A 354 -5.82 -11.28 2.96
N GLY A 355 -6.45 -11.81 4.02
CA GLY A 355 -7.83 -11.46 4.38
C GLY A 355 -7.98 -10.09 5.03
N HIS A 356 -6.99 -9.64 5.79
CA HIS A 356 -7.07 -8.38 6.53
C HIS A 356 -6.57 -7.17 5.71
N ASP A 357 -5.34 -7.25 5.19
CA ASP A 357 -4.62 -6.11 4.63
C ASP A 357 -5.31 -5.58 3.36
N THR A 358 -5.88 -6.50 2.56
CA THR A 358 -6.56 -6.15 1.31
C THR A 358 -7.98 -5.61 1.55
N THR A 359 -8.79 -6.27 2.37
CA THR A 359 -10.17 -5.84 2.66
C THR A 359 -10.19 -4.48 3.36
N SER A 360 -9.32 -4.24 4.35
CA SER A 360 -9.25 -2.94 5.04
C SER A 360 -9.02 -1.78 4.06
N ARG A 361 -8.06 -1.93 3.14
CA ARG A 361 -7.81 -0.94 2.08
C ARG A 361 -8.99 -0.76 1.14
N ALA A 362 -9.66 -1.86 0.77
CA ALA A 362 -10.86 -1.80 -0.07
C ALA A 362 -11.96 -0.97 0.59
N ILE A 363 -12.19 -1.18 1.89
CA ILE A 363 -13.17 -0.41 2.66
C ILE A 363 -12.75 1.05 2.80
N SER A 364 -11.48 1.34 3.09
CA SER A 364 -11.00 2.74 3.15
C SER A 364 -11.19 3.47 1.82
N LEU A 365 -10.87 2.81 0.69
CA LEU A 365 -11.11 3.36 -0.64
C LEU A 365 -12.60 3.56 -0.93
N MET A 366 -13.46 2.64 -0.51
CA MET A 366 -14.91 2.76 -0.65
C MET A 366 -15.43 4.00 0.07
N ILE A 367 -15.00 4.22 1.32
CA ILE A 367 -15.38 5.41 2.12
C ILE A 367 -14.90 6.68 1.42
N TYR A 368 -13.64 6.69 0.97
CA TYR A 368 -13.03 7.82 0.25
C TYR A 368 -13.79 8.17 -1.04
N PHE A 369 -14.08 7.19 -1.89
CA PHE A 369 -14.78 7.45 -3.16
C PHE A 369 -16.24 7.84 -2.97
N LEU A 370 -16.92 7.28 -1.98
CA LEU A 370 -18.31 7.62 -1.68
C LEU A 370 -18.47 9.04 -1.14
N GLU A 371 -17.49 9.54 -0.38
CA GLU A 371 -17.50 10.93 0.08
C GLU A 371 -17.55 11.92 -1.09
N GLY A 372 -16.78 11.64 -2.15
CA GLY A 372 -16.84 12.40 -3.41
C GLY A 372 -18.06 12.14 -4.29
N CYS A 373 -19.01 11.27 -3.88
CA CYS A 373 -20.18 10.88 -4.68
C CYS A 373 -21.48 10.83 -3.86
N PRO A 374 -22.06 11.99 -3.47
CA PRO A 374 -23.28 12.03 -2.65
C PRO A 374 -24.49 11.31 -3.26
N GLN A 375 -24.59 11.28 -4.59
CA GLN A 375 -25.65 10.54 -5.30
C GLN A 375 -25.57 9.03 -5.05
N ALA A 376 -24.36 8.47 -5.01
CA ALA A 376 -24.17 7.06 -4.70
C ALA A 376 -24.50 6.77 -3.22
N ILE A 377 -24.13 7.67 -2.30
CA ILE A 377 -24.54 7.58 -0.88
C ILE A 377 -26.07 7.52 -0.74
N GLN A 378 -26.79 8.40 -1.45
CA GLN A 378 -28.25 8.41 -1.41
C GLN A 378 -28.85 7.10 -1.91
N GLN A 379 -28.42 6.61 -3.07
CA GLN A 379 -28.95 5.37 -3.64
C GLN A 379 -28.60 4.14 -2.80
N LEU A 380 -27.40 4.07 -2.22
CA LEU A 380 -27.04 3.04 -1.24
C LEU A 380 -27.97 3.09 -0.02
N ARG A 381 -28.26 4.28 0.50
CA ARG A 381 -29.15 4.47 1.64
C ARG A 381 -30.56 3.97 1.33
N GLU A 382 -31.10 4.31 0.17
CA GLU A 382 -32.39 3.81 -0.30
C GLU A 382 -32.42 2.26 -0.38
N GLU A 383 -31.40 1.66 -1.03
CA GLU A 383 -31.25 0.20 -1.10
C GLU A 383 -31.21 -0.44 0.29
N HIS A 384 -30.36 0.05 1.19
CA HIS A 384 -30.17 -0.56 2.50
C HIS A 384 -31.33 -0.31 3.47
N LEU A 385 -32.06 0.81 3.34
CA LEU A 385 -33.32 1.01 4.06
C LEU A 385 -34.38 0.01 3.62
N GLN A 386 -34.47 -0.28 2.32
CA GLN A 386 -35.38 -1.31 1.81
C GLN A 386 -35.00 -2.70 2.34
N VAL A 387 -33.72 -3.05 2.32
CA VAL A 387 -33.20 -4.31 2.91
C VAL A 387 -33.58 -4.41 4.38
N SER A 388 -33.33 -3.36 5.18
CA SER A 388 -33.69 -3.34 6.60
C SER A 388 -35.18 -3.49 6.85
N ARG A 389 -36.04 -2.82 6.06
CA ARG A 389 -37.50 -2.95 6.16
C ARG A 389 -37.96 -4.39 5.90
N LEU A 390 -37.49 -5.01 4.82
CA LEU A 390 -37.85 -6.39 4.47
C LEU A 390 -37.33 -7.40 5.50
N LYS A 391 -36.11 -7.20 6.01
CA LYS A 391 -35.53 -8.00 7.08
C LYS A 391 -36.39 -7.95 8.36
N ASN A 392 -36.79 -6.74 8.77
CA ASN A 392 -37.61 -6.53 9.96
C ASN A 392 -39.01 -7.16 9.82
N GLN A 393 -39.64 -7.04 8.63
CA GLN A 393 -40.93 -7.70 8.34
C GLN A 393 -40.86 -9.23 8.46
N LYS A 394 -39.70 -9.83 8.18
CA LYS A 394 -39.44 -11.28 8.36
C LYS A 394 -39.05 -11.66 9.79
N GLY A 395 -39.06 -10.71 10.74
CA GLY A 395 -38.69 -10.93 12.14
C GLY A 395 -37.22 -11.28 12.34
N LYS A 396 -36.32 -10.85 11.44
CA LYS A 396 -34.88 -11.12 11.53
C LYS A 396 -34.14 -9.93 12.14
N SER A 397 -33.25 -10.20 13.10
CA SER A 397 -32.43 -9.17 13.75
C SER A 397 -31.16 -8.83 12.96
N SER A 398 -30.54 -9.82 12.31
CA SER A 398 -29.28 -9.68 11.55
C SER A 398 -29.47 -9.89 10.04
N LEU A 399 -28.54 -9.36 9.24
CA LEU A 399 -28.51 -9.59 7.80
C LEU A 399 -28.42 -11.09 7.50
N THR A 400 -29.20 -11.53 6.52
CA THR A 400 -29.18 -12.88 5.97
C THR A 400 -28.49 -12.91 4.61
N TRP A 401 -28.17 -14.11 4.12
CA TRP A 401 -27.60 -14.24 2.77
C TRP A 401 -28.56 -13.77 1.67
N ASP A 402 -29.87 -13.90 1.88
CA ASP A 402 -30.86 -13.40 0.93
C ASP A 402 -30.85 -11.87 0.86
N ASP A 403 -30.66 -11.21 2.00
CA ASP A 403 -30.51 -9.75 2.06
C ASP A 403 -29.25 -9.31 1.29
N TYR A 404 -28.10 -9.98 1.52
CA TYR A 404 -26.86 -9.72 0.77
C TYR A 404 -27.05 -9.86 -0.75
N LYS A 405 -27.79 -10.88 -1.20
CA LYS A 405 -28.06 -11.07 -2.63
C LYS A 405 -28.85 -9.92 -3.24
N THR A 406 -29.69 -9.23 -2.48
CA THR A 406 -30.52 -8.11 -2.96
C THR A 406 -29.78 -6.76 -3.03
N MET A 407 -28.55 -6.68 -2.53
CA MET A 407 -27.75 -5.44 -2.55
C MET A 407 -27.10 -5.21 -3.93
N GLU A 408 -27.88 -4.89 -4.95
CA GLU A 408 -27.42 -4.79 -6.34
C GLU A 408 -26.54 -3.57 -6.60
N PHE A 409 -26.96 -2.39 -6.12
CA PHE A 409 -26.18 -1.16 -6.25
C PHE A 409 -24.92 -1.21 -5.38
N THR A 410 -24.99 -1.82 -4.18
CA THR A 410 -23.81 -2.09 -3.37
C THR A 410 -22.75 -2.88 -4.13
N LYS A 411 -23.14 -3.90 -4.90
CA LYS A 411 -22.19 -4.65 -5.75
C LYS A 411 -21.56 -3.76 -6.82
N CYS A 412 -22.33 -2.85 -7.41
CA CYS A 412 -21.82 -1.87 -8.37
C CYS A 412 -20.74 -0.97 -7.74
N VAL A 413 -21.02 -0.45 -6.54
CA VAL A 413 -20.07 0.37 -5.75
C VAL A 413 -18.81 -0.40 -5.40
N ILE A 414 -18.93 -1.66 -4.96
CA ILE A 414 -17.79 -2.52 -4.64
C ILE A 414 -16.90 -2.74 -5.88
N ILE A 415 -17.50 -3.10 -7.01
CA ILE A 415 -16.73 -3.37 -8.23
C ILE A 415 -16.04 -2.10 -8.72
N GLU A 416 -16.71 -0.95 -8.68
CA GLU A 416 -16.09 0.32 -9.06
C GLU A 416 -14.97 0.74 -8.11
N THR A 417 -15.16 0.54 -6.81
CA THR A 417 -14.12 0.78 -5.79
C THR A 417 -12.89 -0.07 -6.08
N LEU A 418 -13.06 -1.35 -6.42
CA LEU A 418 -11.95 -2.24 -6.72
C LEU A 418 -11.29 -1.92 -8.07
N ARG A 419 -12.06 -1.52 -9.08
CA ARG A 419 -11.56 -1.11 -10.40
C ARG A 419 -10.69 0.14 -10.28
N LEU A 420 -11.21 1.20 -9.68
CA LEU A 420 -10.49 2.47 -9.56
C LEU A 420 -9.40 2.41 -8.49
N GLY A 421 -9.69 1.72 -7.38
CA GLY A 421 -8.80 1.56 -6.25
C GLY A 421 -7.52 0.80 -6.59
N ASN A 422 -7.56 -0.28 -7.37
CA ASN A 422 -6.36 -1.04 -7.77
C ASN A 422 -5.47 -1.52 -6.61
N ILE A 423 -6.07 -2.11 -5.57
CA ILE A 423 -5.38 -2.62 -4.35
C ILE A 423 -4.16 -3.47 -4.70
N ALA A 424 -4.33 -4.42 -5.64
CA ALA A 424 -3.23 -5.11 -6.29
C ALA A 424 -3.11 -4.58 -7.72
N GLY A 425 -2.17 -3.66 -7.97
CA GLY A 425 -2.03 -3.03 -9.29
C GLY A 425 -1.38 -3.93 -10.35
N PHE A 426 -0.56 -4.90 -9.91
CA PHE A 426 0.11 -5.83 -10.80
C PHE A 426 0.44 -7.15 -10.09
N VAL A 427 0.83 -8.15 -10.88
CA VAL A 427 1.47 -9.37 -10.39
C VAL A 427 2.78 -9.59 -11.13
N GLN A 428 3.69 -10.34 -10.51
CA GLN A 428 4.91 -10.78 -11.19
C GLN A 428 4.79 -12.26 -11.55
N LYS A 429 5.29 -12.60 -12.74
CA LYS A 429 5.45 -13.96 -13.26
C LYS A 429 6.85 -14.11 -13.86
N LYS A 430 7.29 -15.35 -14.08
CA LYS A 430 8.59 -15.66 -14.68
C LYS A 430 8.42 -16.63 -15.84
N ALA A 431 9.09 -16.38 -16.95
CA ALA A 431 9.02 -17.25 -18.11
C ALA A 431 9.72 -18.59 -17.85
N LYS A 432 8.97 -19.66 -18.10
CA LYS A 432 9.36 -21.06 -18.31
C LYS A 432 10.64 -21.42 -19.06
N MET A 433 10.63 -20.77 -20.20
CA MET A 433 11.11 -21.11 -21.52
C MET A 433 10.79 -19.87 -22.35
N ASP A 434 11.32 -19.78 -23.55
CA ASP A 434 11.00 -18.66 -24.43
C ASP A 434 9.49 -18.67 -24.77
N VAL A 435 8.84 -17.52 -24.62
CA VAL A 435 7.41 -17.33 -24.88
C VAL A 435 7.26 -16.32 -26.02
N GLN A 436 6.57 -16.71 -27.09
CA GLN A 436 6.16 -15.80 -28.14
C GLN A 436 4.87 -15.10 -27.74
N TYR A 437 4.89 -13.76 -27.66
CA TYR A 437 3.71 -12.96 -27.38
C TYR A 437 3.59 -11.82 -28.41
N GLY A 438 2.63 -11.96 -29.34
CA GLY A 438 2.56 -11.08 -30.51
C GLY A 438 3.87 -11.15 -31.29
N ASP A 439 4.50 -9.99 -31.51
CA ASP A 439 5.79 -9.89 -32.21
C ASP A 439 7.01 -9.98 -31.26
N TYR A 440 6.79 -10.17 -29.96
CA TYR A 440 7.84 -10.21 -28.95
C TYR A 440 8.17 -11.63 -28.50
N VAL A 441 9.46 -11.89 -28.26
CA VAL A 441 9.93 -13.09 -27.54
C VAL A 441 10.31 -12.69 -26.12
N ILE A 442 9.64 -13.28 -25.13
CA ILE A 442 10.01 -13.16 -23.72
C ILE A 442 10.96 -14.33 -23.43
N PRO A 443 12.24 -14.08 -23.15
CA PRO A 443 13.21 -15.16 -22.98
C PRO A 443 12.94 -15.94 -21.69
N GLN A 444 13.37 -17.20 -21.66
CA GLN A 444 13.39 -18.03 -20.47
C GLN A 444 14.00 -17.30 -19.28
N GLY A 445 13.34 -17.35 -18.13
CA GLY A 445 13.75 -16.66 -16.91
C GLY A 445 13.40 -15.17 -16.88
N GLY A 446 12.89 -14.60 -17.99
CA GLY A 446 12.40 -13.23 -18.06
C GLY A 446 11.24 -12.97 -17.10
N CYS A 447 11.22 -11.77 -16.51
CA CYS A 447 10.14 -11.31 -15.64
C CYS A 447 8.98 -10.74 -16.48
N ILE A 448 7.75 -11.14 -16.15
CA ILE A 448 6.52 -10.66 -16.79
C ILE A 448 5.69 -9.99 -15.71
N ILE A 449 5.27 -8.74 -15.93
CA ILE A 449 4.48 -7.97 -14.97
C ILE A 449 3.12 -7.60 -15.60
N PRO A 450 2.10 -8.48 -15.51
CA PRO A 450 0.76 -8.09 -15.91
C PRO A 450 0.22 -6.98 -15.01
N SER A 451 -0.11 -5.83 -15.62
CA SER A 451 -0.69 -4.67 -14.95
C SER A 451 -2.22 -4.75 -14.98
N PHE A 452 -2.83 -4.92 -13.82
CA PHE A 452 -4.28 -4.85 -13.66
C PHE A 452 -4.77 -3.40 -13.73
N THR A 453 -3.99 -2.48 -13.16
CA THR A 453 -4.27 -1.04 -13.22
C THR A 453 -4.39 -0.54 -14.64
N ALA A 454 -3.51 -1.00 -15.55
CA ALA A 454 -3.56 -0.59 -16.95
C ALA A 454 -4.90 -0.94 -17.61
N VAL A 455 -5.44 -2.13 -17.36
CA VAL A 455 -6.73 -2.55 -17.92
C VAL A 455 -7.87 -1.76 -17.29
N HIS A 456 -7.86 -1.62 -15.97
CA HIS A 456 -8.90 -0.91 -15.24
C HIS A 456 -8.99 0.58 -15.59
N LEU A 457 -7.89 1.20 -16.01
CA LEU A 457 -7.83 2.62 -16.37
C LEU A 457 -7.78 2.89 -17.88
N ASP A 458 -7.97 1.86 -18.73
CA ASP A 458 -7.92 2.03 -20.19
C ASP A 458 -9.20 2.76 -20.69
N PRO A 459 -9.07 3.96 -21.30
CA PRO A 459 -10.22 4.72 -21.82
C PRO A 459 -10.91 4.05 -23.02
N SER A 460 -10.29 3.05 -23.66
CA SER A 460 -10.93 2.24 -24.71
C SER A 460 -11.88 1.18 -24.13
N LEU A 461 -11.73 0.85 -22.84
CA LEU A 461 -12.55 -0.14 -22.13
C LEU A 461 -13.57 0.52 -21.20
N TYR A 462 -13.20 1.65 -20.60
CA TYR A 462 -14.02 2.38 -19.64
C TYR A 462 -14.15 3.84 -20.03
N GLU A 463 -15.37 4.31 -20.23
CA GLU A 463 -15.64 5.74 -20.38
C GLU A 463 -15.30 6.49 -19.08
N ASN A 464 -14.54 7.58 -19.19
CA ASN A 464 -14.02 8.37 -18.06
C ASN A 464 -13.36 7.47 -16.99
N PRO A 465 -12.26 6.76 -17.33
CA PRO A 465 -11.72 5.67 -16.50
C PRO A 465 -11.22 6.14 -15.13
N ASN A 466 -10.87 7.42 -14.99
CA ASN A 466 -10.37 8.00 -13.74
C ASN A 466 -11.50 8.50 -12.82
N SER A 467 -12.75 8.51 -13.28
CA SER A 467 -13.89 8.93 -12.50
C SER A 467 -14.51 7.75 -11.77
N PHE A 468 -14.88 7.95 -10.51
CA PHE A 468 -15.66 7.00 -9.75
C PHE A 468 -17.12 7.04 -10.22
N ASP A 469 -17.54 6.01 -10.95
CA ASP A 469 -18.90 5.89 -11.48
C ASP A 469 -19.41 4.45 -11.26
N PRO A 470 -20.14 4.20 -10.15
CA PRO A 470 -20.76 2.89 -9.91
C PRO A 470 -21.83 2.52 -10.94
N TRP A 471 -22.49 3.50 -11.58
CA TRP A 471 -23.61 3.24 -12.47
C TRP A 471 -23.21 2.52 -13.76
N ARG A 472 -21.93 2.59 -14.16
CA ARG A 472 -21.39 1.79 -15.28
C ARG A 472 -21.61 0.27 -15.12
N TRP A 473 -21.81 -0.19 -13.89
CA TRP A 473 -22.01 -1.59 -13.57
C TRP A 473 -23.48 -1.98 -13.42
N MET A 474 -24.40 -1.01 -13.47
CA MET A 474 -25.83 -1.28 -13.35
C MET A 474 -26.30 -2.23 -14.44
N GLY A 475 -27.07 -3.24 -14.03
CA GLY A 475 -27.49 -4.32 -14.91
C GLY A 475 -26.40 -5.33 -15.26
N SER A 476 -25.13 -5.09 -14.94
CA SER A 476 -23.99 -5.98 -15.25
C SER A 476 -23.50 -6.81 -14.04
N CYS A 477 -23.93 -6.47 -12.82
CA CYS A 477 -23.55 -7.14 -11.56
C CYS A 477 -24.28 -8.46 -11.24
N GLY A 478 -24.97 -9.06 -12.22
CA GLY A 478 -25.72 -10.30 -12.01
C GLY A 478 -24.81 -11.55 -11.88
N PRO A 479 -25.25 -12.61 -11.17
CA PRO A 479 -24.43 -13.80 -10.88
C PRO A 479 -23.93 -14.57 -12.12
N ASN A 480 -24.57 -14.36 -13.27
CA ASN A 480 -24.22 -15.02 -14.54
C ASN A 480 -23.62 -14.05 -15.57
N LYS A 481 -23.35 -12.79 -15.20
CA LYS A 481 -22.78 -11.80 -16.12
C LYS A 481 -21.28 -11.73 -15.91
N ARG A 482 -20.53 -12.16 -16.93
CA ARG A 482 -19.09 -11.99 -16.96
C ARG A 482 -18.81 -10.51 -17.18
N ILE A 483 -18.12 -9.90 -16.23
CA ILE A 483 -17.53 -8.59 -16.47
C ILE A 483 -16.22 -8.83 -17.22
N ASP A 484 -16.30 -8.72 -18.54
CA ASP A 484 -15.10 -8.71 -19.36
C ASP A 484 -14.23 -7.50 -18.94
N HIS A 485 -12.92 -7.71 -18.87
CA HIS A 485 -11.90 -6.71 -18.51
C HIS A 485 -11.80 -6.27 -17.04
N PHE A 486 -12.52 -6.92 -16.10
CA PHE A 486 -12.30 -6.72 -14.66
C PHE A 486 -11.42 -7.82 -14.06
N MET A 487 -10.33 -7.43 -13.39
CA MET A 487 -9.29 -8.36 -12.90
C MET A 487 -8.67 -7.97 -11.55
N ALA A 488 -9.42 -7.26 -10.70
CA ALA A 488 -8.96 -6.86 -9.36
C ALA A 488 -8.56 -8.03 -8.45
N PHE A 489 -9.11 -9.22 -8.71
CA PHE A 489 -8.80 -10.46 -7.98
C PHE A 489 -7.80 -11.37 -8.72
N GLY A 490 -7.17 -10.87 -9.79
CA GLY A 490 -6.33 -11.64 -10.70
C GLY A 490 -7.14 -12.64 -11.53
N GLY A 491 -6.52 -13.77 -11.89
CA GLY A 491 -7.15 -14.76 -12.75
C GLY A 491 -6.44 -16.13 -12.80
N GLY A 492 -7.08 -17.07 -13.48
CA GLY A 492 -6.57 -18.44 -13.68
C GLY A 492 -6.47 -19.26 -12.38
N PRO A 493 -5.54 -20.22 -12.29
CA PRO A 493 -5.38 -21.09 -11.11
C PRO A 493 -5.01 -20.37 -9.80
N ARG A 494 -4.64 -19.09 -9.88
CA ARG A 494 -4.31 -18.22 -8.75
C ARG A 494 -5.31 -17.08 -8.54
N LEU A 495 -6.50 -17.15 -9.15
CA LEU A 495 -7.62 -16.26 -8.83
C LEU A 495 -7.82 -16.19 -7.31
N CYS A 496 -7.97 -14.99 -6.74
CA CYS A 496 -8.08 -14.82 -5.29
C CYS A 496 -9.12 -15.78 -4.69
N PRO A 497 -8.74 -16.67 -3.74
CA PRO A 497 -9.69 -17.58 -3.11
C PRO A 497 -10.65 -16.85 -2.16
N GLY A 498 -10.28 -15.66 -1.67
CA GLY A 498 -11.08 -14.83 -0.78
C GLY A 498 -11.95 -13.77 -1.45
N ALA A 499 -12.10 -13.81 -2.79
CA ALA A 499 -12.81 -12.76 -3.52
C ALA A 499 -14.27 -12.57 -3.06
N GLU A 500 -14.99 -13.64 -2.75
CA GLU A 500 -16.37 -13.55 -2.26
C GLU A 500 -16.44 -13.07 -0.81
N LEU A 501 -15.47 -13.45 0.03
CA LEU A 501 -15.37 -12.94 1.40
C LEU A 501 -15.12 -11.42 1.40
N ALA A 502 -14.18 -10.94 0.60
CA ALA A 502 -13.89 -9.51 0.52
C ALA A 502 -15.12 -8.69 0.10
N ARG A 503 -15.89 -9.17 -0.90
CA ARG A 503 -17.13 -8.50 -1.31
C ARG A 503 -18.20 -8.54 -0.22
N LEU A 504 -18.32 -9.66 0.49
CA LEU A 504 -19.24 -9.80 1.62
C LEU A 504 -18.91 -8.81 2.73
N GLU A 505 -17.64 -8.75 3.13
CA GLU A 505 -17.14 -7.85 4.18
C GLU A 505 -17.36 -6.38 3.82
N MET A 506 -17.04 -5.97 2.59
CA MET A 506 -17.32 -4.62 2.12
C MET A 506 -18.82 -4.30 2.16
N ALA A 507 -19.68 -5.21 1.68
CA ALA A 507 -21.13 -5.00 1.65
C ALA A 507 -21.74 -4.91 3.06
N VAL A 508 -21.30 -5.77 3.97
CA VAL A 508 -21.75 -5.74 5.37
C VAL A 508 -21.28 -4.45 6.04
N PHE A 509 -20.02 -4.07 5.86
CA PHE A 509 -19.49 -2.84 6.46
C PHE A 509 -20.26 -1.60 6.00
N ILE A 510 -20.48 -1.44 4.68
CA ILE A 510 -21.19 -0.27 4.16
C ILE A 510 -22.67 -0.27 4.54
N HIS A 511 -23.32 -1.43 4.63
CA HIS A 511 -24.70 -1.54 5.12
C HIS A 511 -24.86 -0.92 6.51
N HIS A 512 -23.97 -1.26 7.45
CA HIS A 512 -24.03 -0.71 8.79
C HIS A 512 -23.65 0.77 8.82
N LEU A 513 -22.61 1.17 8.07
CA LEU A 513 -22.15 2.56 8.03
C LEU A 513 -23.22 3.51 7.49
N ILE A 514 -23.79 3.21 6.32
CA ILE A 514 -24.72 4.10 5.59
C ILE A 514 -26.08 4.29 6.29
N LEU A 515 -26.48 3.30 7.11
CA LEU A 515 -27.69 3.33 7.92
C LEU A 515 -27.50 4.05 9.26
N SER A 516 -26.26 4.18 9.72
CA SER A 516 -25.96 4.72 11.04
C SER A 516 -25.44 6.16 10.97
N TYR A 517 -24.71 6.51 9.91
CA TYR A 517 -23.97 7.78 9.86
C TYR A 517 -24.04 8.47 8.49
N ASN A 518 -23.98 9.80 8.52
CA ASN A 518 -23.32 10.59 7.49
C ASN A 518 -21.86 10.77 7.88
N TRP A 519 -20.97 10.97 6.90
CA TRP A 519 -19.59 11.33 7.15
C TRP A 519 -19.08 12.36 6.15
N GLU A 520 -18.07 13.11 6.56
CA GLU A 520 -17.34 14.08 5.73
C GLU A 520 -15.83 13.98 6.02
N LEU A 521 -15.00 14.26 5.03
CA LEU A 521 -13.55 14.36 5.24
C LEU A 521 -13.24 15.65 6.00
N VAL A 522 -12.46 15.52 7.07
CA VAL A 522 -12.07 16.67 7.90
C VAL A 522 -10.92 17.45 7.27
N GLU A 523 -10.06 16.74 6.54
CA GLU A 523 -8.98 17.32 5.76
C GLU A 523 -8.72 16.48 4.51
N PRO A 524 -8.12 17.06 3.46
CA PRO A 524 -7.70 16.30 2.29
C PRO A 524 -6.70 15.21 2.66
N ASP A 525 -7.02 13.98 2.28
CA ASP A 525 -6.14 12.82 2.25
C ASP A 525 -6.33 12.09 0.92
N HIS A 526 -5.27 11.49 0.39
CA HIS A 526 -5.29 10.86 -0.93
C HIS A 526 -4.67 9.47 -0.86
N PRO A 527 -5.23 8.47 -1.56
CA PRO A 527 -4.64 7.15 -1.62
C PRO A 527 -3.32 7.23 -2.41
N MET A 528 -2.23 6.76 -1.79
CA MET A 528 -0.92 6.69 -2.42
C MET A 528 -0.38 5.27 -2.41
N HIS A 529 0.25 4.83 -3.51
CA HIS A 529 0.86 3.52 -3.64
C HIS A 529 2.31 3.55 -3.16
N VAL A 530 2.57 3.13 -1.91
CA VAL A 530 3.96 3.02 -1.39
C VAL A 530 4.11 1.85 -0.40
N PRO A 531 4.49 0.65 -0.86
CA PRO A 531 4.30 0.08 -2.20
C PRO A 531 2.87 -0.46 -2.40
N ALA A 532 2.11 -0.61 -1.32
CA ALA A 532 0.67 -0.84 -1.33
C ALA A 532 -0.07 0.48 -1.13
N ILE A 533 -1.36 0.50 -1.43
CA ILE A 533 -2.21 1.68 -1.21
C ILE A 533 -2.24 2.02 0.28
N ASN A 534 -2.10 3.30 0.59
CA ASN A 534 -2.21 3.80 1.94
C ASN A 534 -2.77 5.23 1.97
N PHE A 535 -3.51 5.52 3.03
CA PHE A 535 -3.92 6.86 3.44
C PHE A 535 -3.00 7.27 4.58
N PHE A 536 -2.09 8.20 4.30
CA PHE A 536 -1.01 8.53 5.25
C PHE A 536 -1.51 9.34 6.44
N LYS A 537 -2.62 10.06 6.30
CA LYS A 537 -3.30 10.75 7.42
C LYS A 537 -4.39 9.90 8.08
N GLY A 538 -4.56 8.65 7.63
CA GLY A 538 -5.55 7.73 8.18
C GLY A 538 -6.98 7.93 7.66
N LEU A 539 -7.17 8.73 6.61
CA LEU A 539 -8.49 9.09 6.09
C LEU A 539 -9.39 9.68 7.21
N PRO A 540 -9.04 10.86 7.74
CA PRO A 540 -9.75 11.45 8.87
C PRO A 540 -11.15 11.90 8.47
N ILE A 541 -12.16 11.27 9.07
CA ILE A 541 -13.57 11.60 8.86
C ILE A 541 -14.22 12.09 10.14
N LYS A 542 -15.23 12.95 9.99
CA LYS A 542 -16.17 13.27 11.04
C LYS A 542 -17.47 12.54 10.75
N VAL A 543 -18.00 11.81 11.73
CA VAL A 543 -19.27 11.10 11.61
C VAL A 543 -20.40 11.84 12.33
N GLN A 544 -21.57 11.86 11.72
CA GLN A 544 -22.79 12.45 12.28
C GLN A 544 -23.86 11.36 12.28
N ALA A 545 -24.45 11.08 13.44
CA ALA A 545 -25.43 10.01 13.55
C ALA A 545 -26.67 10.38 12.75
N LEU A 546 -27.22 9.41 12.02
CA LEU A 546 -28.52 9.61 11.39
C LEU A 546 -29.58 9.62 12.49
N ILE A 547 -30.40 10.67 12.53
CA ILE A 547 -31.57 10.70 13.41
C ILE A 547 -32.41 9.49 13.04
N SER A 548 -32.57 8.56 13.99
CA SER A 548 -33.45 7.41 13.84
C SER A 548 -34.83 7.93 13.47
N THR A 549 -35.22 7.73 12.22
CA THR A 549 -36.58 8.04 11.80
C THR A 549 -37.46 7.00 12.48
N PRO A 550 -38.39 7.42 13.36
CA PRO A 550 -39.17 6.52 14.20
C PRO A 550 -39.99 5.50 13.41
#